data_AF-A0A2B4SVZ8-F1
#
_entry.id   AF-A0A2B4SVZ8-F1
#
_cell.length_a   1.000
_cell.length_b   1.000
_cell.length_c   1.000
_cell.angle_alpha   90.00
_cell.angle_beta   90.00
_cell.angle_gamma   90.00
#
_symmetry.space_group_name_H-M   'P 1'
#
loop_
_entity.id
_entity.type
_entity.pdbx_description
1 polymer ?
#
loop_
_entity_poly.entity_id
_entity_poly.type
_entity_poly.pdbx_seq_one_letter_code
_entity_poly.pdbx_strand_id
1 'polypeptide(L)'
;MSYAVHRIQTAWIPMRDGIRLAAKLWIPELEEKTSETSLEVEKYPAILGMYGKSWGGFNGLQVAARQPTALKTIISADSSDDRYVDDIHYRGGCILGREMLSWSHLMLLYNARPPYPENFGPRWKEAWLDRLNKSSEPWIHIWLSHQSRDAYWKHGSIAEDYASIKCPVFLVGGFTDLYTDAIFRMVEHLNCPVRALIGPWPHKWPGVSTPGPRIDHLKDCLRWWDYHLKGLPTGVMDEPVMRVYMRDGIPKAHKEETWPGRWIAVDHWPSSNVHQHEFVLQNDKGLVLKSDRDEKFIEKEPKESIVPVKSSCLSGAWGGVLFANSLEDLPVEQGIEDALAECWETKTLKEPVEVLGFAEVHLQLSCDRPSALVAARLCDLFPNGESALITRGVLNLTHLRGHASEDIQPLQPNKSIYAQLKLDSTAYTVAAGHKIRLALSSVHWPLVWPSPQASSLLIKTGSKSKLLLPFRVSSDDLRNKDSELQLQEMESPMEYNHEILPVEWRRRPKKARTLETCQLSDEYKLSFTTDLGCFNLKDTNRIYDSVRKEIFTIKESDPTTAKVTIQGQVTLKKEDQFAEQGDSGCERWETRVQVLSEMWCDEQFFYVKNQLTAWHNHEDCFHRMWTKKIERFHV
;
A
#
# COMPACT_ATOMS: atom_id res chain seq x y z
N MET A 1 -9.15 32.83 -2.64
CA MET A 1 -10.62 33.04 -2.67
C MET A 1 -11.26 32.03 -1.73
N SER A 2 -12.08 32.48 -0.78
CA SER A 2 -12.94 31.59 0.01
C SER A 2 -14.17 31.23 -0.83
N TYR A 3 -14.42 29.94 -1.06
CA TYR A 3 -15.65 29.49 -1.71
C TYR A 3 -16.73 29.34 -0.64
N ALA A 4 -17.82 30.12 -0.73
CA ALA A 4 -19.03 29.83 0.05
C ALA A 4 -19.73 28.61 -0.57
N VAL A 5 -20.30 27.72 0.25
CA VAL A 5 -20.81 26.42 -0.18
C VAL A 5 -22.12 26.10 0.53
N HIS A 6 -23.19 25.91 -0.25
CA HIS A 6 -24.44 25.30 0.19
C HIS A 6 -24.32 23.78 0.28
N ARG A 7 -24.71 23.19 1.41
CA ARG A 7 -24.52 21.75 1.69
C ARG A 7 -25.86 21.01 1.69
N ILE A 8 -26.03 20.05 0.78
CA ILE A 8 -27.12 19.06 0.83
C ILE A 8 -26.62 17.85 1.60
N GLN A 9 -27.18 17.62 2.79
CA GLN A 9 -26.72 16.56 3.71
C GLN A 9 -26.86 15.15 3.14
N THR A 10 -27.97 14.90 2.44
CA THR A 10 -28.29 13.59 1.85
C THR A 10 -29.01 13.82 0.52
N ALA A 11 -28.40 13.37 -0.56
CA ALA A 11 -28.98 13.21 -1.88
C ALA A 11 -28.99 11.72 -2.23
N TRP A 12 -29.99 11.27 -2.97
CA TRP A 12 -30.09 9.88 -3.42
C TRP A 12 -29.94 9.83 -4.93
N ILE A 13 -28.87 9.19 -5.40
CA ILE A 13 -28.62 8.99 -6.83
C ILE A 13 -29.17 7.62 -7.20
N PRO A 14 -30.23 7.54 -8.03
CA PRO A 14 -30.77 6.25 -8.48
C PRO A 14 -29.78 5.55 -9.41
N MET A 15 -29.46 4.29 -9.11
CA MET A 15 -28.63 3.42 -9.94
C MET A 15 -29.51 2.55 -10.84
N ARG A 16 -28.92 2.02 -11.92
CA ARG A 16 -29.65 1.23 -12.94
C ARG A 16 -30.27 -0.08 -12.41
N ASP A 17 -29.73 -0.61 -11.32
CA ASP A 17 -30.19 -1.83 -10.64
C ASP A 17 -31.25 -1.56 -9.55
N GLY A 18 -31.73 -0.31 -9.44
CA GLY A 18 -32.71 0.09 -8.43
C GLY A 18 -32.10 0.40 -7.06
N ILE A 19 -30.78 0.22 -6.88
CA ILE A 19 -30.07 0.69 -5.68
C ILE A 19 -30.01 2.22 -5.71
N ARG A 20 -30.04 2.86 -4.55
CA ARG A 20 -29.83 4.31 -4.42
C ARG A 20 -28.50 4.56 -3.74
N LEU A 21 -27.61 5.27 -4.41
CA LEU A 21 -26.35 5.73 -3.81
C LEU A 21 -26.67 6.95 -2.94
N ALA A 22 -26.32 6.89 -1.65
CA ALA A 22 -26.33 8.06 -0.79
C ALA A 22 -25.15 8.96 -1.16
N ALA A 23 -25.43 10.21 -1.48
CA ALA A 23 -24.44 11.24 -1.75
C ALA A 23 -24.66 12.41 -0.80
N LYS A 24 -23.59 13.17 -0.57
CA LYS A 24 -23.63 14.46 0.09
C LYS A 24 -23.10 15.47 -0.91
N LEU A 25 -23.83 16.55 -1.11
CA LEU A 25 -23.49 17.53 -2.14
C LEU A 25 -23.03 18.83 -1.48
N TRP A 26 -21.96 19.39 -2.02
CA TRP A 26 -21.42 20.69 -1.66
C TRP A 26 -21.51 21.53 -2.93
N ILE A 27 -22.45 22.45 -2.94
CA ILE A 27 -22.78 23.31 -4.07
C ILE A 27 -22.16 24.68 -3.79
N PRO A 28 -21.20 25.17 -4.59
CA PRO A 28 -20.67 26.52 -4.41
C PRO A 28 -21.79 27.57 -4.50
N GLU A 29 -21.83 28.51 -3.58
CA GLU A 29 -22.59 29.75 -3.74
C GLU A 29 -21.84 30.60 -4.76
N LEU A 30 -22.34 30.59 -6.00
CA LEU A 30 -21.85 31.50 -7.03
C LEU A 30 -22.44 32.88 -6.72
N GLU A 31 -21.61 33.91 -6.57
CA GLU A 31 -22.11 35.29 -6.62
C GLU A 31 -22.90 35.45 -7.92
N GLU A 32 -24.20 35.71 -7.82
CA GLU A 32 -25.04 36.02 -8.98
C GLU A 32 -24.41 37.22 -9.70
N LYS A 33 -23.75 36.96 -10.84
CA LYS A 33 -23.56 38.01 -11.82
C LYS A 33 -24.97 38.37 -12.30
N THR A 34 -25.47 39.46 -11.77
CA THR A 34 -26.68 40.13 -12.20
C THR A 34 -26.58 40.48 -13.68
N SER A 35 -27.14 39.60 -14.51
CA SER A 35 -27.78 40.01 -15.74
C SER A 35 -29.01 39.12 -15.92
N GLU A 36 -30.18 39.71 -15.69
CA GLU A 36 -31.47 39.16 -16.09
C GLU A 36 -31.43 38.87 -17.59
N THR A 37 -31.05 37.65 -17.92
CA THR A 37 -31.47 36.96 -19.12
C THR A 37 -31.98 35.63 -18.63
N SER A 38 -33.25 35.36 -18.92
CA SER A 38 -33.87 34.05 -18.72
C SER A 38 -32.92 32.98 -19.25
N LEU A 39 -32.23 32.30 -18.34
CA LEU A 39 -31.51 31.08 -18.64
C LEU A 39 -32.58 30.06 -19.03
N GLU A 40 -32.90 30.02 -20.33
CA GLU A 40 -33.18 28.74 -20.94
C GLU A 40 -32.10 27.80 -20.42
N VAL A 41 -32.50 26.63 -19.92
CA VAL A 41 -31.59 25.58 -19.48
C VAL A 41 -30.87 25.05 -20.74
N GLU A 42 -30.01 25.89 -21.33
CA GLU A 42 -28.94 25.45 -22.19
C GLU A 42 -28.17 24.45 -21.35
N LYS A 43 -28.22 23.20 -21.80
CA LYS A 43 -27.48 22.09 -21.24
C LYS A 43 -25.99 22.43 -21.31
N TYR A 44 -25.46 23.16 -20.33
CA TYR A 44 -24.03 23.18 -20.10
C TYR A 44 -23.63 21.71 -19.95
N PRO A 45 -22.76 21.17 -20.82
CA PRO A 45 -22.29 19.81 -20.65
C PRO A 45 -21.65 19.77 -19.27
N ALA A 46 -22.13 18.89 -18.39
CA ALA A 46 -21.59 18.76 -17.05
C ALA A 46 -20.07 18.63 -17.13
N ILE A 47 -19.33 19.49 -16.44
CA ILE A 47 -17.87 19.42 -16.34
C ILE A 47 -17.57 18.77 -14.98
N LEU A 48 -16.96 17.59 -15.02
CA LEU A 48 -16.66 16.78 -13.84
C LEU A 48 -15.15 16.62 -13.66
N GLY A 49 -14.68 16.79 -12.43
CA GLY A 49 -13.42 16.24 -11.95
C GLY A 49 -13.68 15.14 -10.93
N MET A 50 -12.85 14.09 -10.89
CA MET A 50 -12.91 13.07 -9.83
C MET A 50 -11.65 13.12 -8.97
N TYR A 51 -11.81 12.82 -7.68
CA TYR A 51 -10.72 12.71 -6.73
C TYR A 51 -11.00 11.62 -5.72
N GLY A 52 -10.01 10.77 -5.47
CA GLY A 52 -10.15 9.69 -4.51
C GLY A 52 -8.81 9.12 -4.10
N LYS A 53 -8.76 8.64 -2.86
CA LYS A 53 -7.65 7.85 -2.31
C LYS A 53 -8.00 6.38 -2.31
N SER A 54 -7.00 5.51 -2.45
CA SER A 54 -7.20 4.07 -2.32
C SER A 54 -8.27 3.62 -3.31
N TRP A 55 -9.26 2.83 -2.87
CA TRP A 55 -10.43 2.43 -3.65
C TRP A 55 -11.05 3.56 -4.51
N GLY A 56 -11.13 4.78 -3.97
CA GLY A 56 -11.62 5.94 -4.73
C GLY A 56 -10.74 6.34 -5.91
N GLY A 57 -9.42 6.18 -5.79
CA GLY A 57 -8.44 6.39 -6.86
C GLY A 57 -8.56 5.33 -7.96
N PHE A 58 -8.64 4.04 -7.60
CA PHE A 58 -8.91 2.96 -8.56
C PHE A 58 -10.18 3.24 -9.38
N ASN A 59 -11.26 3.62 -8.70
CA ASN A 59 -12.52 3.95 -9.37
C ASN A 59 -12.38 5.16 -10.29
N GLY A 60 -11.61 6.18 -9.90
CA GLY A 60 -11.30 7.33 -10.75
C GLY A 60 -10.63 6.92 -12.06
N LEU A 61 -9.59 6.07 -11.98
CA LEU A 61 -8.90 5.52 -13.15
C LEU A 61 -9.83 4.67 -14.03
N GLN A 62 -10.60 3.76 -13.42
CA GLN A 62 -11.54 2.88 -14.15
C GLN A 62 -12.69 3.66 -14.81
N VAL A 63 -13.17 4.73 -14.19
CA VAL A 63 -14.18 5.62 -14.80
C VAL A 63 -13.55 6.42 -15.93
N ALA A 64 -12.32 6.91 -15.77
CA ALA A 64 -11.60 7.63 -16.84
C ALA A 64 -11.37 6.76 -18.08
N ALA A 65 -11.07 5.47 -17.90
CA ALA A 65 -10.95 4.49 -18.98
C ALA A 65 -12.26 4.30 -19.79
N ARG A 66 -13.42 4.56 -19.18
CA ARG A 66 -14.74 4.54 -19.86
C ARG A 66 -15.06 5.83 -20.62
N GLN A 67 -14.19 6.83 -20.55
CA GLN A 67 -14.25 8.10 -21.29
C GLN A 67 -15.63 8.82 -21.24
N PRO A 68 -16.27 8.97 -20.06
CA PRO A 68 -17.48 9.76 -19.98
C PRO A 68 -17.18 11.21 -20.42
N THR A 69 -17.96 11.72 -21.37
CA THR A 69 -17.71 13.04 -22.00
C THR A 69 -17.67 14.21 -21.02
N ALA A 70 -18.36 14.07 -19.88
CA ALA A 70 -18.39 15.04 -18.79
C ALA A 70 -17.08 15.11 -17.99
N LEU A 71 -16.31 14.01 -17.91
CA LEU A 71 -15.10 13.93 -17.09
C LEU A 71 -13.94 14.61 -17.80
N LYS A 72 -13.42 15.68 -17.18
CA LYS A 72 -12.34 16.50 -17.75
C LYS A 72 -10.99 16.23 -17.11
N THR A 73 -10.96 15.69 -15.90
CA THR A 73 -9.72 15.27 -15.25
C THR A 73 -9.99 14.37 -14.04
N ILE A 74 -8.99 13.61 -13.61
CA ILE A 74 -9.00 12.87 -12.34
C ILE A 74 -7.76 13.19 -11.51
N ILE A 75 -7.91 13.06 -10.19
CA ILE A 75 -6.81 12.98 -9.23
C ILE A 75 -6.88 11.61 -8.55
N SER A 76 -5.87 10.77 -8.78
CA SER A 76 -5.79 9.42 -8.19
C SER A 76 -4.72 9.38 -7.11
N ALA A 77 -5.13 9.15 -5.86
CA ALA A 77 -4.23 9.10 -4.72
C ALA A 77 -4.09 7.67 -4.16
N ASP A 78 -2.86 7.27 -3.81
CA ASP A 78 -2.53 5.98 -3.18
C ASP A 78 -3.32 4.80 -3.81
N SER A 79 -3.17 4.58 -5.12
CA SER A 79 -3.97 3.61 -5.91
C SER A 79 -3.10 2.84 -6.88
N SER A 80 -3.53 1.65 -7.30
CA SER A 80 -2.82 0.85 -8.30
C SER A 80 -3.49 0.87 -9.68
N ASP A 81 -2.66 0.69 -10.70
CA ASP A 81 -3.02 0.41 -12.09
C ASP A 81 -3.25 -1.09 -12.37
N ASP A 82 -2.70 -1.96 -11.51
CA ASP A 82 -2.78 -3.42 -11.59
C ASP A 82 -3.21 -4.03 -10.26
N ARG A 83 -4.32 -4.77 -10.30
CA ARG A 83 -4.97 -5.40 -9.14
C ARG A 83 -4.28 -6.67 -8.64
N TYR A 84 -3.36 -7.26 -9.41
CA TYR A 84 -2.65 -8.49 -9.05
C TYR A 84 -1.27 -8.20 -8.47
N VAL A 85 -0.41 -7.45 -9.18
CA VAL A 85 1.03 -7.34 -8.82
C VAL A 85 1.31 -6.32 -7.72
N ASP A 86 0.42 -5.34 -7.53
CA ASP A 86 0.60 -4.19 -6.64
C ASP A 86 -0.65 -3.86 -5.84
N ASP A 87 -1.29 -4.90 -5.34
CA ASP A 87 -2.40 -4.73 -4.42
C ASP A 87 -2.22 -5.60 -3.18
N ILE A 88 -3.14 -5.50 -2.22
CA ILE A 88 -3.14 -6.23 -0.94
C ILE A 88 -3.18 -7.76 -1.08
N HIS A 89 -3.13 -8.30 -2.30
CA HIS A 89 -3.30 -9.70 -2.65
C HIS A 89 -1.96 -10.38 -2.93
N TYR A 90 -1.34 -10.03 -4.07
CA TYR A 90 -0.14 -10.68 -4.56
C TYR A 90 0.96 -9.64 -4.83
N ARG A 91 2.21 -10.06 -4.67
CA ARG A 91 3.39 -9.30 -5.11
C ARG A 91 4.44 -10.25 -5.62
N GLY A 92 4.91 -10.06 -6.85
CA GLY A 92 5.85 -10.99 -7.50
C GLY A 92 5.39 -12.46 -7.55
N GLY A 93 4.07 -12.70 -7.63
CA GLY A 93 3.49 -14.05 -7.59
C GLY A 93 3.41 -14.68 -6.19
N CYS A 94 3.83 -13.97 -5.14
CA CYS A 94 3.70 -14.38 -3.75
C CYS A 94 2.37 -13.91 -3.15
N ILE A 95 1.75 -14.71 -2.30
CA ILE A 95 0.60 -14.28 -1.46
C ILE A 95 1.12 -13.34 -0.37
N LEU A 96 0.55 -12.14 -0.26
CA LEU A 96 0.80 -11.26 0.88
C LEU A 96 0.12 -11.84 2.13
N GLY A 97 0.91 -12.56 2.93
CA GLY A 97 0.44 -13.39 4.04
C GLY A 97 -0.26 -12.58 5.13
N ARG A 98 0.10 -11.31 5.26
CA ARG A 98 -0.52 -10.37 6.19
C ARG A 98 -1.67 -9.59 5.56
N GLU A 99 -1.46 -8.93 4.44
CA GLU A 99 -2.37 -7.93 3.89
C GLU A 99 -3.69 -8.55 3.38
N MET A 100 -3.64 -9.70 2.70
CA MET A 100 -4.81 -10.26 2.01
C MET A 100 -5.93 -10.64 2.99
N LEU A 101 -5.62 -11.44 4.01
CA LEU A 101 -6.61 -11.84 5.02
C LEU A 101 -7.01 -10.64 5.89
N SER A 102 -6.06 -9.77 6.26
CA SER A 102 -6.32 -8.60 7.10
C SER A 102 -7.31 -7.62 6.46
N TRP A 103 -7.13 -7.34 5.16
CA TRP A 103 -8.07 -6.49 4.43
C TRP A 103 -9.43 -7.18 4.24
N SER A 104 -9.46 -8.46 3.86
CA SER A 104 -10.75 -9.18 3.75
C SER A 104 -11.51 -9.21 5.08
N HIS A 105 -10.82 -9.38 6.20
CA HIS A 105 -11.40 -9.36 7.53
C HIS A 105 -12.03 -8.00 7.85
N LEU A 106 -11.27 -6.92 7.59
CA LEU A 106 -11.76 -5.55 7.78
C LEU A 106 -13.01 -5.27 6.95
N MET A 107 -13.04 -5.73 5.70
CA MET A 107 -14.17 -5.51 4.81
C MET A 107 -15.41 -6.30 5.25
N LEU A 108 -15.24 -7.54 5.72
CA LEU A 108 -16.33 -8.31 6.32
C LEU A 108 -16.89 -7.59 7.57
N LEU A 109 -16.01 -7.08 8.43
CA LEU A 109 -16.39 -6.36 9.65
C LEU A 109 -17.11 -5.04 9.34
N TYR A 110 -16.59 -4.24 8.41
CA TYR A 110 -17.14 -2.93 8.07
C TYR A 110 -18.47 -3.01 7.32
N ASN A 111 -18.62 -3.97 6.41
CA ASN A 111 -19.87 -4.21 5.68
C ASN A 111 -20.98 -4.75 6.59
N ALA A 112 -20.62 -5.39 7.71
CA ALA A 112 -21.58 -5.91 8.67
C ALA A 112 -22.25 -4.82 9.54
N ARG A 113 -21.70 -3.60 9.61
CA ARG A 113 -22.21 -2.53 10.50
C ARG A 113 -23.63 -2.08 10.12
N PRO A 114 -24.56 -1.93 11.07
CA PRO A 114 -25.95 -1.55 10.79
C PRO A 114 -26.08 -0.14 10.18
N PRO A 115 -27.17 0.15 9.45
CA PRO A 115 -27.56 1.53 9.18
C PRO A 115 -27.98 2.24 10.47
N TYR A 116 -27.97 3.57 10.46
CA TYR A 116 -28.49 4.36 11.58
C TYR A 116 -30.03 4.33 11.59
N PRO A 117 -30.67 3.99 12.71
CA PRO A 117 -32.14 3.94 12.82
C PRO A 117 -32.82 5.24 12.38
N GLU A 118 -32.27 6.39 12.78
CA GLU A 118 -32.80 7.73 12.47
C GLU A 118 -32.84 8.01 10.96
N ASN A 119 -31.87 7.49 10.21
CA ASN A 119 -31.78 7.71 8.76
C ASN A 119 -32.60 6.70 7.96
N PHE A 120 -32.83 5.50 8.54
CA PHE A 120 -33.41 4.36 7.83
C PHE A 120 -34.87 4.10 8.23
N GLY A 121 -35.30 4.55 9.42
CA GLY A 121 -36.62 4.34 9.97
C GLY A 121 -36.78 3.02 10.75
N PRO A 122 -38.00 2.67 11.19
CA PRO A 122 -38.25 1.56 12.12
C PRO A 122 -37.85 0.18 11.57
N ARG A 123 -37.73 0.03 10.25
CA ARG A 123 -37.30 -1.21 9.58
C ARG A 123 -35.78 -1.40 9.52
N TRP A 124 -34.99 -0.51 10.16
CA TRP A 124 -33.53 -0.55 10.09
C TRP A 124 -32.94 -1.91 10.51
N LYS A 125 -33.50 -2.55 11.55
CA LYS A 125 -33.01 -3.83 12.07
C LYS A 125 -33.33 -4.98 11.13
N GLU A 126 -34.57 -5.03 10.62
CA GLU A 126 -34.99 -6.00 9.60
C GLU A 126 -34.09 -5.89 8.36
N ALA A 127 -33.89 -4.68 7.84
CA ALA A 127 -33.03 -4.44 6.68
C ALA A 127 -31.56 -4.75 6.94
N TRP A 128 -31.08 -4.50 8.17
CA TRP A 128 -29.73 -4.88 8.58
C TRP A 128 -29.55 -6.40 8.54
N LEU A 129 -30.44 -7.16 9.18
CA LEU A 129 -30.39 -8.61 9.22
C LEU A 129 -30.60 -9.23 7.84
N ASP A 130 -31.51 -8.68 7.02
CA ASP A 130 -31.71 -9.09 5.63
C ASP A 130 -30.41 -8.91 4.82
N ARG A 131 -29.72 -7.77 4.96
CA ARG A 131 -28.42 -7.55 4.31
C ARG A 131 -27.37 -8.55 4.81
N LEU A 132 -27.31 -8.83 6.11
CA LEU A 132 -26.36 -9.82 6.66
C LEU A 132 -26.63 -11.24 6.13
N ASN A 133 -27.90 -11.62 6.02
CA ASN A 133 -28.31 -12.90 5.43
C ASN A 133 -27.95 -12.99 3.94
N LYS A 134 -28.09 -11.87 3.21
CA LYS A 134 -27.74 -11.75 1.79
C LYS A 134 -26.26 -11.46 1.54
N SER A 135 -25.46 -11.23 2.58
CA SER A 135 -24.02 -10.97 2.43
C SER A 135 -23.37 -12.07 1.62
N SER A 136 -22.52 -11.65 0.68
CA SER A 136 -21.73 -12.54 -0.15
C SER A 136 -20.69 -13.31 0.66
N GLU A 137 -20.08 -14.30 0.01
CA GLU A 137 -18.89 -14.98 0.52
C GLU A 137 -17.79 -13.96 0.91
N PRO A 138 -17.03 -14.18 2.02
CA PRO A 138 -15.89 -13.35 2.38
C PRO A 138 -14.89 -13.21 1.23
N TRP A 139 -14.37 -12.01 0.99
CA TRP A 139 -13.56 -11.73 -0.20
C TRP A 139 -12.28 -12.57 -0.31
N ILE A 140 -11.65 -12.93 0.81
CA ILE A 140 -10.48 -13.83 0.85
C ILE A 140 -10.75 -15.16 0.14
N HIS A 141 -11.97 -15.70 0.21
CA HIS A 141 -12.31 -16.95 -0.48
C HIS A 141 -12.25 -16.80 -2.00
N ILE A 142 -12.56 -15.62 -2.53
CA ILE A 142 -12.49 -15.33 -3.96
C ILE A 142 -11.03 -15.06 -4.33
N TRP A 143 -10.39 -14.11 -3.64
CA TRP A 143 -9.02 -13.70 -3.94
C TRP A 143 -8.03 -14.86 -3.91
N LEU A 144 -8.09 -15.70 -2.87
CA LEU A 144 -7.19 -16.85 -2.74
C LEU A 144 -7.50 -17.97 -3.76
N SER A 145 -8.68 -17.97 -4.39
CA SER A 145 -8.97 -18.90 -5.49
C SER A 145 -8.37 -18.44 -6.84
N HIS A 146 -7.94 -17.17 -6.94
CA HIS A 146 -7.35 -16.59 -8.14
C HIS A 146 -5.83 -16.37 -7.96
N GLN A 147 -5.08 -17.47 -7.79
CA GLN A 147 -3.64 -17.44 -7.50
C GLN A 147 -2.76 -17.01 -8.68
N SER A 148 -3.30 -16.96 -9.90
CA SER A 148 -2.62 -16.43 -11.10
C SER A 148 -3.29 -15.13 -11.57
N ARG A 149 -2.58 -14.34 -12.40
CA ARG A 149 -3.10 -13.10 -13.01
C ARG A 149 -4.07 -13.41 -14.16
N ASP A 150 -5.22 -13.96 -13.81
CA ASP A 150 -6.28 -14.35 -14.73
C ASP A 150 -7.27 -13.20 -15.05
N ALA A 151 -8.40 -13.54 -15.69
CA ALA A 151 -9.43 -12.59 -16.09
C ALA A 151 -10.05 -11.82 -14.92
N TYR A 152 -10.07 -12.39 -13.71
CA TYR A 152 -10.60 -11.71 -12.52
C TYR A 152 -9.77 -10.46 -12.20
N TRP A 153 -8.45 -10.60 -12.19
CA TRP A 153 -7.55 -9.48 -11.91
C TRP A 153 -7.47 -8.50 -13.06
N LYS A 154 -7.35 -9.01 -14.30
CA LYS A 154 -7.29 -8.18 -15.53
C LYS A 154 -8.47 -7.23 -15.64
N HIS A 155 -9.68 -7.69 -15.29
CA HIS A 155 -10.89 -6.88 -15.37
C HIS A 155 -10.83 -5.56 -14.59
N GLY A 156 -10.15 -5.55 -13.43
CA GLY A 156 -10.06 -4.38 -12.57
C GLY A 156 -8.81 -3.52 -12.79
N SER A 157 -7.94 -3.90 -13.73
CA SER A 157 -6.64 -3.27 -13.96
C SER A 157 -6.68 -2.36 -15.18
N ILE A 158 -6.29 -1.09 -15.03
CA ILE A 158 -6.17 -0.17 -16.18
C ILE A 158 -4.88 -0.40 -16.96
N ALA A 159 -3.92 -1.13 -16.38
CA ALA A 159 -2.69 -1.56 -17.06
C ALA A 159 -2.93 -2.43 -18.31
N GLU A 160 -4.14 -2.95 -18.51
CA GLU A 160 -4.53 -3.65 -19.74
C GLU A 160 -4.59 -2.71 -20.96
N ASP A 161 -4.94 -1.45 -20.76
CA ASP A 161 -5.00 -0.43 -21.81
C ASP A 161 -4.91 0.99 -21.23
N TYR A 162 -3.69 1.50 -21.04
CA TYR A 162 -3.47 2.89 -20.64
C TYR A 162 -4.01 3.91 -21.66
N ALA A 163 -4.09 3.54 -22.94
CA ALA A 163 -4.58 4.46 -23.97
C ALA A 163 -6.09 4.72 -23.86
N SER A 164 -6.83 3.91 -23.09
CA SER A 164 -8.25 4.15 -22.77
C SER A 164 -8.47 5.41 -21.93
N ILE A 165 -7.46 5.88 -21.19
CA ILE A 165 -7.54 7.10 -20.39
C ILE A 165 -7.10 8.29 -21.26
N LYS A 166 -8.03 9.22 -21.50
CA LYS A 166 -7.80 10.41 -22.36
C LYS A 166 -7.77 11.73 -21.60
N CYS A 167 -8.47 11.81 -20.46
CA CYS A 167 -8.47 13.02 -19.66
C CYS A 167 -7.15 13.14 -18.87
N PRO A 168 -6.65 14.36 -18.61
CA PRO A 168 -5.52 14.60 -17.73
C PRO A 168 -5.63 13.91 -16.36
N VAL A 169 -4.50 13.39 -15.87
CA VAL A 169 -4.40 12.63 -14.61
C VAL A 169 -3.39 13.27 -13.68
N PHE A 170 -3.78 13.56 -12.44
CA PHE A 170 -2.85 13.92 -11.37
C PHE A 170 -2.74 12.76 -10.37
N LEU A 171 -1.52 12.24 -10.19
CA LEU A 171 -1.18 11.13 -9.32
C LEU A 171 -0.61 11.66 -8.00
N VAL A 172 -1.08 11.13 -6.88
CA VAL A 172 -0.55 11.46 -5.56
C VAL A 172 -0.23 10.16 -4.81
N GLY A 173 0.91 10.06 -4.16
CA GLY A 173 1.19 8.92 -3.29
C GLY A 173 2.40 9.11 -2.41
N GLY A 174 2.87 8.02 -1.82
CA GLY A 174 4.07 8.05 -0.99
C GLY A 174 4.91 6.78 -1.04
N PHE A 175 6.20 6.91 -0.71
CA PHE A 175 7.16 5.81 -0.74
C PHE A 175 7.01 4.79 0.39
N THR A 176 6.21 5.10 1.41
CA THR A 176 5.88 4.13 2.47
C THR A 176 4.47 3.54 2.30
N ASP A 177 3.85 3.79 1.15
CA ASP A 177 2.58 3.21 0.73
C ASP A 177 2.79 1.97 -0.15
N LEU A 178 1.85 1.02 -0.07
CA LEU A 178 1.85 -0.20 -0.88
C LEU A 178 1.81 0.08 -2.40
N TYR A 179 1.15 1.16 -2.83
CA TYR A 179 0.84 1.43 -4.24
C TYR A 179 1.86 2.34 -4.94
N THR A 180 3.02 2.57 -4.34
CA THR A 180 4.02 3.53 -4.82
C THR A 180 4.47 3.26 -6.28
N ASP A 181 4.63 1.99 -6.64
CA ASP A 181 5.12 1.55 -7.95
C ASP A 181 4.21 1.91 -9.12
N ALA A 182 2.89 1.95 -8.87
CA ALA A 182 1.90 2.25 -9.87
C ALA A 182 2.04 3.68 -10.40
N ILE A 183 2.52 4.62 -9.58
CA ILE A 183 2.71 6.01 -10.02
C ILE A 183 3.77 6.07 -11.12
N PHE A 184 4.91 5.42 -10.93
CA PHE A 184 5.98 5.40 -11.92
C PHE A 184 5.54 4.74 -13.24
N ARG A 185 4.82 3.61 -13.17
CA ARG A 185 4.26 2.96 -14.36
C ARG A 185 3.22 3.80 -15.08
N MET A 186 2.32 4.44 -14.33
CA MET A 186 1.30 5.30 -14.93
C MET A 186 1.92 6.54 -15.59
N VAL A 187 2.94 7.16 -14.98
CA VAL A 187 3.66 8.27 -15.63
C VAL A 187 4.36 7.81 -16.91
N GLU A 188 4.94 6.61 -16.91
CA GLU A 188 5.63 6.03 -18.08
C GLU A 188 4.67 5.67 -19.23
N HIS A 189 3.46 5.17 -18.92
CA HIS A 189 2.60 4.54 -19.92
C HIS A 189 1.33 5.33 -20.30
N LEU A 190 0.90 6.31 -19.50
CA LEU A 190 -0.25 7.15 -19.85
C LEU A 190 0.08 8.09 -21.01
N ASN A 191 -0.82 8.14 -22.01
CA ASN A 191 -0.67 8.99 -23.19
C ASN A 191 -1.38 10.35 -23.07
N CYS A 192 -1.94 10.65 -21.90
CA CYS A 192 -2.60 11.91 -21.59
C CYS A 192 -1.68 12.81 -20.74
N PRO A 193 -1.98 14.11 -20.59
CA PRO A 193 -1.25 14.94 -19.65
C PRO A 193 -1.26 14.33 -18.25
N VAL A 194 -0.08 14.12 -17.67
CA VAL A 194 0.10 13.47 -16.36
C VAL A 194 0.97 14.33 -15.47
N ARG A 195 0.61 14.40 -14.19
CA ARG A 195 1.47 14.92 -13.12
C ARG A 195 1.51 13.95 -11.96
N ALA A 196 2.59 13.97 -11.18
CA ALA A 196 2.77 13.11 -10.01
C ALA A 196 3.37 13.87 -8.82
N LEU A 197 2.91 13.54 -7.62
CA LEU A 197 3.41 14.04 -6.34
C LEU A 197 3.63 12.87 -5.40
N ILE A 198 4.89 12.60 -5.06
CA ILE A 198 5.27 11.44 -4.23
C ILE A 198 6.08 11.89 -3.02
N GLY A 199 5.50 11.77 -1.83
CA GLY A 199 6.15 12.11 -0.56
C GLY A 199 6.68 10.90 0.22
N PRO A 200 7.16 11.09 1.45
CA PRO A 200 7.55 9.98 2.33
C PRO A 200 6.34 9.28 2.99
N TRP A 201 5.13 9.62 2.57
CA TRP A 201 3.89 9.31 3.28
C TRP A 201 3.51 7.82 3.20
N PRO A 202 2.88 7.29 4.25
CA PRO A 202 2.20 6.00 4.22
C PRO A 202 0.86 6.15 3.50
N HIS A 203 -0.08 5.21 3.69
CA HIS A 203 -1.42 5.22 3.06
C HIS A 203 -2.36 6.33 3.59
N LYS A 204 -1.90 7.58 3.58
CA LYS A 204 -2.53 8.77 4.18
C LYS A 204 -2.40 9.98 3.27
N TRP A 205 -3.37 10.89 3.40
CA TRP A 205 -3.32 12.17 2.72
C TRP A 205 -2.07 12.98 3.13
N PRO A 206 -1.37 13.62 2.17
CA PRO A 206 -0.15 14.38 2.42
C PRO A 206 -0.27 15.40 3.57
N GLY A 207 -1.37 16.16 3.60
CA GLY A 207 -1.59 17.22 4.59
C GLY A 207 -1.81 16.76 6.04
N VAL A 208 -2.06 15.47 6.28
CA VAL A 208 -2.25 14.91 7.65
C VAL A 208 -1.38 13.69 7.89
N SER A 209 -0.31 13.57 7.12
CA SER A 209 0.54 12.38 7.12
C SER A 209 1.59 12.39 8.24
N THR A 210 2.00 11.18 8.64
CA THR A 210 3.14 10.93 9.52
C THR A 210 3.77 9.59 9.10
N PRO A 211 5.05 9.55 8.71
CA PRO A 211 6.03 10.65 8.73
C PRO A 211 5.74 11.77 7.72
N GLY A 212 6.21 12.97 8.03
CA GLY A 212 6.27 14.13 7.14
C GLY A 212 7.58 14.21 6.34
N PRO A 213 7.82 15.33 5.62
CA PRO A 213 7.08 16.58 5.74
C PRO A 213 5.63 16.48 5.25
N ARG A 214 4.73 17.21 5.94
CA ARG A 214 3.36 17.41 5.49
C ARG A 214 3.34 18.59 4.53
N ILE A 215 2.52 18.49 3.49
CA ILE A 215 2.31 19.57 2.51
C ILE A 215 0.83 19.86 2.33
N ASP A 216 0.51 21.07 1.89
CA ASP A 216 -0.84 21.47 1.47
C ASP A 216 -1.11 20.94 0.04
N HIS A 217 -1.32 19.63 -0.09
CA HIS A 217 -1.60 19.03 -1.40
C HIS A 217 -2.95 19.48 -1.98
N LEU A 218 -3.85 20.03 -1.17
CA LEU A 218 -5.12 20.56 -1.66
C LEU A 218 -4.93 21.84 -2.48
N LYS A 219 -3.93 22.69 -2.17
CA LYS A 219 -3.54 23.81 -3.05
C LYS A 219 -3.20 23.31 -4.46
N ASP A 220 -2.43 22.22 -4.57
CA ASP A 220 -2.10 21.63 -5.87
C ASP A 220 -3.33 21.07 -6.58
N CYS A 221 -4.21 20.36 -5.86
CA CYS A 221 -5.47 19.87 -6.40
C CYS A 221 -6.35 21.01 -6.92
N LEU A 222 -6.45 22.13 -6.17
CA LEU A 222 -7.21 23.31 -6.58
C LEU A 222 -6.63 23.95 -7.85
N ARG A 223 -5.32 24.13 -7.94
CA ARG A 223 -4.65 24.67 -9.13
C ARG A 223 -4.86 23.79 -10.36
N TRP A 224 -4.85 22.47 -10.16
CA TRP A 224 -5.12 21.47 -11.19
C TRP A 224 -6.57 21.56 -11.69
N TRP A 225 -7.55 21.60 -10.78
CA TRP A 225 -8.96 21.74 -11.16
C TRP A 225 -9.27 23.10 -11.77
N ASP A 226 -8.71 24.18 -11.24
CA ASP A 226 -8.91 25.53 -11.78
C ASP A 226 -8.40 25.61 -13.23
N TYR A 227 -7.30 24.92 -13.55
CA TYR A 227 -6.84 24.80 -14.94
C TYR A 227 -7.77 23.93 -15.79
N HIS A 228 -8.04 22.68 -15.41
CA HIS A 228 -8.74 21.73 -16.28
C HIS A 228 -10.27 21.87 -16.32
N LEU A 229 -10.88 22.39 -15.24
CA LEU A 229 -12.34 22.55 -15.14
C LEU A 229 -12.78 23.97 -15.45
N LYS A 230 -11.93 24.98 -15.22
CA LYS A 230 -12.27 26.40 -15.39
C LYS A 230 -11.42 27.14 -16.43
N GLY A 231 -10.32 26.55 -16.92
CA GLY A 231 -9.43 27.19 -17.90
C GLY A 231 -8.58 28.32 -17.33
N LEU A 232 -8.35 28.36 -16.01
CA LEU A 232 -7.58 29.43 -15.36
C LEU A 232 -6.07 29.21 -15.52
N PRO A 233 -5.25 30.27 -15.71
CA PRO A 233 -3.81 30.16 -15.91
C PRO A 233 -3.08 29.96 -14.57
N THR A 234 -3.12 28.74 -14.03
CA THR A 234 -2.55 28.44 -12.71
C THR A 234 -1.06 28.07 -12.72
N GLY A 235 -0.45 27.95 -13.91
CA GLY A 235 0.92 27.48 -14.12
C GLY A 235 1.13 26.00 -13.81
N VAL A 236 0.07 25.25 -13.46
CA VAL A 236 0.18 23.85 -13.01
C VAL A 236 0.76 22.92 -14.07
N MET A 237 0.66 23.26 -15.36
CA MET A 237 1.19 22.48 -16.48
C MET A 237 2.63 22.85 -16.86
N ASP A 238 3.18 23.95 -16.33
CA ASP A 238 4.55 24.40 -16.58
C ASP A 238 5.56 23.79 -15.59
N GLU A 239 5.05 23.10 -14.57
CA GLU A 239 5.83 22.43 -13.54
C GLU A 239 6.32 21.05 -13.97
N PRO A 240 7.32 20.46 -13.26
CA PRO A 240 7.80 19.12 -13.54
C PRO A 240 6.66 18.08 -13.53
N VAL A 241 6.81 17.06 -14.40
CA VAL A 241 5.88 15.93 -14.48
C VAL A 241 5.78 15.22 -13.14
N MET A 242 6.89 15.03 -12.43
CA MET A 242 6.87 14.49 -11.06
C MET A 242 7.62 15.42 -10.09
N ARG A 243 7.00 15.63 -8.93
CA ARG A 243 7.66 16.13 -7.72
C ARG A 243 7.81 14.98 -6.74
N VAL A 244 9.05 14.70 -6.35
CA VAL A 244 9.39 13.50 -5.56
C VAL A 244 10.17 13.91 -4.33
N TYR A 245 9.81 13.40 -3.16
CA TYR A 245 10.58 13.63 -1.94
C TYR A 245 11.71 12.62 -1.83
N MET A 246 12.94 13.06 -2.09
CA MET A 246 14.15 12.28 -1.87
C MET A 246 14.50 12.35 -0.38
N ARG A 247 14.26 11.27 0.34
CA ARG A 247 14.52 11.21 1.78
C ARG A 247 15.96 10.82 2.08
N ASP A 248 16.45 11.30 3.22
CA ASP A 248 17.72 10.85 3.78
C ASP A 248 17.53 9.64 4.71
N GLY A 249 18.65 8.99 5.00
CA GLY A 249 18.67 7.82 5.87
C GLY A 249 18.44 8.14 7.35
N ILE A 250 17.56 7.36 7.97
CA ILE A 250 17.29 7.39 9.41
C ILE A 250 17.27 5.94 9.93
N PRO A 251 18.12 5.56 10.90
CA PRO A 251 18.19 4.18 11.36
C PRO A 251 16.91 3.73 12.06
N LYS A 252 16.22 4.64 12.75
CA LYS A 252 14.97 4.38 13.50
C LYS A 252 13.81 5.21 12.97
N ALA A 253 13.61 5.16 11.65
CA ALA A 253 12.63 5.97 10.94
C ALA A 253 11.18 5.88 11.50
N HIS A 254 10.80 4.72 12.08
CA HIS A 254 9.53 4.51 12.79
C HIS A 254 9.35 5.32 14.09
N LYS A 255 10.34 6.11 14.53
CA LYS A 255 10.25 7.00 15.70
C LYS A 255 10.20 8.47 15.34
N GLU A 256 10.46 8.80 14.07
CA GLU A 256 10.59 10.19 13.63
C GLU A 256 9.32 10.63 12.92
N GLU A 257 8.68 11.69 13.42
CA GLU A 257 7.46 12.24 12.82
C GLU A 257 7.71 12.98 11.51
N THR A 258 8.94 13.41 11.25
CA THR A 258 9.34 14.09 10.01
C THR A 258 10.67 13.54 9.56
N TRP A 259 10.77 13.18 8.29
CA TRP A 259 11.99 12.63 7.72
C TRP A 259 12.77 13.71 6.97
N PRO A 260 14.08 13.86 7.21
CA PRO A 260 14.92 14.78 6.45
C PRO A 260 15.01 14.33 4.99
N GLY A 261 15.29 15.29 4.12
CA GLY A 261 15.30 15.11 2.68
C GLY A 261 14.96 16.40 1.96
N ARG A 262 14.62 16.27 0.68
CA ARG A 262 14.26 17.41 -0.18
C ARG A 262 13.37 16.98 -1.33
N TRP A 263 12.56 17.92 -1.82
CA TRP A 263 11.85 17.74 -3.08
C TRP A 263 12.79 17.82 -4.27
N ILE A 264 12.56 16.96 -5.25
CA ILE A 264 13.26 16.95 -6.53
C ILE A 264 12.29 17.04 -7.70
N ALA A 265 12.76 17.65 -8.78
CA ALA A 265 12.07 17.75 -10.06
C ALA A 265 12.42 16.54 -10.94
N VAL A 266 11.39 15.96 -11.56
CA VAL A 266 11.53 14.94 -12.61
C VAL A 266 10.66 15.35 -13.80
N ASP A 267 11.30 15.84 -14.86
CA ASP A 267 10.61 16.40 -16.04
C ASP A 267 10.00 15.32 -16.95
N HIS A 268 10.49 14.08 -16.86
CA HIS A 268 9.96 12.91 -17.57
C HIS A 268 10.41 11.63 -16.86
N TRP A 269 9.60 10.57 -16.96
CA TRP A 269 9.94 9.25 -16.46
C TRP A 269 9.73 8.19 -17.55
N PRO A 270 10.67 7.25 -17.75
CA PRO A 270 12.00 7.13 -17.11
C PRO A 270 12.91 8.34 -17.36
N SER A 271 13.64 8.79 -16.35
CA SER A 271 14.47 10.00 -16.46
C SER A 271 15.82 9.70 -17.10
N SER A 272 16.26 10.54 -18.04
CA SER A 272 17.62 10.49 -18.61
C SER A 272 18.74 10.71 -17.59
N ASN A 273 18.42 11.25 -16.42
CA ASN A 273 19.38 11.52 -15.35
C ASN A 273 19.49 10.37 -14.34
N VAL A 274 18.78 9.26 -14.58
CA VAL A 274 18.86 8.06 -13.76
C VAL A 274 19.54 6.96 -14.57
N HIS A 275 20.67 6.46 -14.08
CA HIS A 275 21.45 5.41 -14.73
C HIS A 275 21.50 4.15 -13.89
N GLN A 276 21.40 3.00 -14.55
CA GLN A 276 21.54 1.71 -13.88
C GLN A 276 23.02 1.39 -13.69
N HIS A 277 23.44 1.27 -12.42
CA HIS A 277 24.78 0.86 -12.06
C HIS A 277 24.79 -0.63 -11.68
N GLU A 278 25.62 -1.41 -12.37
CA GLU A 278 25.72 -2.86 -12.17
C GLU A 278 26.74 -3.20 -11.07
N PHE A 279 26.27 -3.82 -9.98
CA PHE A 279 27.10 -4.35 -8.91
C PHE A 279 27.08 -5.88 -8.94
N VAL A 280 28.23 -6.49 -9.18
CA VAL A 280 28.38 -7.95 -9.20
C VAL A 280 28.45 -8.49 -7.77
N LEU A 281 27.66 -9.54 -7.47
CA LEU A 281 27.72 -10.25 -6.20
C LEU A 281 28.98 -11.12 -6.17
N GLN A 282 29.87 -10.86 -5.22
CA GLN A 282 31.13 -11.60 -5.04
C GLN A 282 31.03 -12.72 -4.00
N ASN A 283 31.99 -13.64 -4.04
CA ASN A 283 32.04 -14.76 -3.09
C ASN A 283 32.44 -14.34 -1.66
N ASP A 284 33.15 -13.22 -1.51
CA ASP A 284 33.52 -12.60 -0.24
C ASP A 284 32.45 -11.64 0.30
N LYS A 285 31.22 -11.72 -0.23
CA LYS A 285 30.08 -10.87 0.12
C LYS A 285 30.23 -9.40 -0.26
N GLY A 286 31.17 -9.06 -1.15
CA GLY A 286 31.23 -7.73 -1.75
C GLY A 286 30.20 -7.52 -2.87
N LEU A 287 29.66 -6.32 -2.98
CA LEU A 287 29.00 -5.74 -4.16
C LEU A 287 30.04 -4.88 -4.88
N VAL A 288 30.54 -5.36 -6.02
CA VAL A 288 31.60 -4.70 -6.78
C VAL A 288 31.01 -4.06 -8.02
N LEU A 289 31.18 -2.74 -8.15
CA LEU A 289 30.74 -1.99 -9.32
C LEU A 289 31.47 -2.50 -10.56
N LYS A 290 30.72 -2.83 -11.59
CA LYS A 290 31.23 -3.13 -12.92
C LYS A 290 31.43 -1.81 -13.67
N SER A 291 32.67 -1.49 -14.04
CA SER A 291 32.97 -0.29 -14.82
C SER A 291 32.62 -0.52 -16.30
N ASP A 292 31.77 0.32 -16.87
CA ASP A 292 31.51 0.35 -18.32
C ASP A 292 32.66 0.98 -19.13
N ARG A 293 33.67 1.55 -18.46
CA ARG A 293 34.82 2.21 -19.07
C ARG A 293 36.08 1.39 -18.83
N ASP A 294 36.50 0.65 -19.84
CA ASP A 294 37.67 -0.23 -19.93
C ASP A 294 37.68 -1.45 -19.01
N GLU A 295 38.03 -2.62 -19.56
CA GLU A 295 38.36 -3.86 -18.83
C GLU A 295 39.47 -3.64 -17.76
N LYS A 296 40.16 -2.49 -17.80
CA LYS A 296 41.18 -2.07 -16.83
C LYS A 296 40.64 -1.53 -15.50
N PHE A 297 39.35 -1.25 -15.37
CA PHE A 297 38.75 -0.68 -14.16
C PHE A 297 37.74 -1.61 -13.46
N ILE A 298 37.77 -2.91 -13.76
CA ILE A 298 37.14 -3.92 -12.91
C ILE A 298 37.83 -3.84 -11.53
N GLU A 299 37.12 -3.31 -10.53
CA GLU A 299 37.67 -3.21 -9.16
C GLU A 299 38.13 -4.58 -8.64
N LYS A 300 37.48 -5.66 -9.09
CA LYS A 300 37.83 -7.05 -8.80
C LYS A 300 37.17 -8.02 -9.79
N GLU A 301 37.94 -8.92 -10.37
CA GLU A 301 37.43 -9.97 -11.27
C GLU A 301 36.30 -10.77 -10.60
N PRO A 302 35.16 -11.02 -11.28
CA PRO A 302 34.06 -11.82 -10.73
C PRO A 302 34.53 -13.21 -10.31
N LYS A 303 34.40 -13.53 -9.01
CA LYS A 303 34.67 -14.88 -8.52
C LYS A 303 33.38 -15.68 -8.41
N GLU A 304 33.28 -16.72 -9.25
CA GLU A 304 32.18 -17.68 -9.16
C GLU A 304 32.33 -18.56 -7.92
N SER A 305 31.26 -18.63 -7.13
CA SER A 305 31.10 -19.52 -5.99
C SER A 305 29.62 -19.82 -5.82
N ILE A 306 29.30 -20.84 -5.04
CA ILE A 306 27.93 -21.15 -4.65
C ILE A 306 27.75 -20.71 -3.20
N VAL A 307 26.75 -19.86 -2.98
CA VAL A 307 26.35 -19.39 -1.65
C VAL A 307 24.97 -19.96 -1.33
N PRO A 308 24.83 -20.79 -0.28
CA PRO A 308 23.52 -21.22 0.17
C PRO A 308 22.79 -20.06 0.86
N VAL A 309 21.52 -19.87 0.52
CA VAL A 309 20.58 -19.00 1.23
C VAL A 309 19.48 -19.88 1.80
N LYS A 310 19.47 -19.99 3.12
CA LYS A 310 18.43 -20.69 3.88
C LYS A 310 18.08 -19.85 5.10
N SER A 311 16.93 -19.19 5.05
CA SER A 311 16.48 -18.27 6.10
C SER A 311 15.59 -18.97 7.12
N SER A 312 15.64 -18.48 8.36
CA SER A 312 14.65 -18.79 9.38
C SER A 312 13.27 -18.27 8.97
N CYS A 313 12.21 -18.92 9.47
CA CYS A 313 10.84 -18.45 9.34
C CYS A 313 10.57 -17.13 10.10
N LEU A 314 11.54 -16.62 10.87
CA LEU A 314 11.49 -15.27 11.45
C LEU A 314 11.83 -14.15 10.46
N SER A 315 12.47 -14.45 9.32
CA SER A 315 12.76 -13.40 8.34
C SER A 315 11.46 -12.80 7.84
N GLY A 316 11.31 -11.48 7.93
CA GLY A 316 10.15 -10.68 7.60
C GLY A 316 9.55 -9.96 8.80
N ALA A 317 9.83 -10.42 10.03
CA ALA A 317 9.16 -9.93 11.23
C ALA A 317 9.55 -8.48 11.64
N TRP A 318 10.69 -7.96 11.18
CA TRP A 318 11.14 -6.58 11.45
C TRP A 318 10.88 -5.62 10.28
N GLY A 319 10.32 -6.12 9.18
CA GLY A 319 10.09 -5.36 7.94
C GLY A 319 8.90 -4.40 7.99
N GLY A 320 8.20 -4.26 9.12
CA GLY A 320 6.98 -3.45 9.17
C GLY A 320 5.84 -4.07 8.37
N VAL A 321 4.93 -3.23 7.88
CA VAL A 321 3.77 -3.64 7.08
C VAL A 321 3.77 -2.85 5.77
N LEU A 322 3.23 -3.43 4.68
CA LEU A 322 3.18 -2.71 3.40
C LEU A 322 2.09 -1.65 3.40
N PHE A 323 0.91 -1.99 3.91
CA PHE A 323 -0.21 -1.07 4.04
C PHE A 323 -0.10 -0.22 5.31
N ALA A 324 0.97 0.57 5.42
CA ALA A 324 1.25 1.38 6.60
C ALA A 324 0.24 2.53 6.73
N ASN A 325 -0.15 2.86 7.97
CA ASN A 325 -1.05 3.97 8.28
C ASN A 325 -0.48 4.90 9.37
N SER A 326 0.58 4.51 10.05
CA SER A 326 1.26 5.31 11.08
C SER A 326 2.70 4.84 11.29
N LEU A 327 3.45 5.57 12.11
CA LEU A 327 4.84 5.24 12.42
C LEU A 327 5.03 3.83 12.97
N GLU A 328 4.10 3.35 13.78
CA GLU A 328 4.15 2.01 14.39
C GLU A 328 4.01 0.86 13.38
N ASP A 329 3.51 1.18 12.19
CA ASP A 329 3.36 0.23 11.10
C ASP A 329 4.67 0.09 10.29
N LEU A 330 5.59 1.04 10.40
CA LEU A 330 6.83 1.10 9.62
C LEU A 330 7.86 0.02 10.04
N PRO A 331 8.85 -0.25 9.17
CA PRO A 331 10.00 -1.07 9.51
C PRO A 331 10.76 -0.50 10.72
N VAL A 332 11.25 -1.40 11.56
CA VAL A 332 12.20 -1.04 12.62
C VAL A 332 13.64 -1.18 12.09
N GLU A 333 14.63 -0.97 12.95
CA GLU A 333 16.04 -1.22 12.61
C GLU A 333 16.21 -2.68 12.11
N GLN A 334 17.02 -2.85 11.07
CA GLN A 334 17.08 -4.08 10.26
C GLN A 334 18.21 -5.04 10.65
N GLY A 335 19.05 -4.75 11.65
CA GLY A 335 20.20 -5.58 12.02
C GLY A 335 19.83 -7.01 12.40
N ILE A 336 18.69 -7.22 13.08
CA ILE A 336 18.18 -8.58 13.36
C ILE A 336 17.74 -9.28 12.07
N GLU A 337 17.07 -8.56 11.18
CA GLU A 337 16.61 -9.09 9.89
C GLU A 337 17.80 -9.45 8.98
N ASP A 338 18.88 -8.66 9.03
CA ASP A 338 20.12 -8.90 8.30
C ASP A 338 20.84 -10.16 8.79
N ALA A 339 20.74 -10.49 10.08
CA ALA A 339 21.29 -11.72 10.64
C ALA A 339 20.51 -13.00 10.21
N LEU A 340 19.31 -12.85 9.66
CA LEU A 340 18.47 -13.95 9.15
C LEU A 340 18.58 -14.12 7.63
N ALA A 341 19.43 -13.34 6.99
CA ALA A 341 19.58 -13.24 5.54
C ALA A 341 21.05 -13.38 5.12
N GLU A 342 21.26 -13.71 3.85
CA GLU A 342 22.60 -13.63 3.25
C GLU A 342 22.82 -12.24 2.69
N CYS A 343 23.85 -11.55 3.19
CA CYS A 343 24.09 -10.14 2.88
C CYS A 343 25.31 -9.95 1.95
N TRP A 344 25.18 -9.02 1.00
CA TRP A 344 26.27 -8.47 0.19
C TRP A 344 26.33 -6.95 0.34
N GLU A 345 27.53 -6.39 0.39
CA GLU A 345 27.73 -4.96 0.69
C GLU A 345 28.65 -4.27 -0.29
N THR A 346 28.35 -3.01 -0.60
CA THR A 346 29.32 -2.13 -1.26
C THR A 346 30.51 -1.85 -0.33
N LYS A 347 31.60 -1.32 -0.89
CA LYS A 347 32.54 -0.56 -0.07
C LYS A 347 31.83 0.64 0.58
N THR A 348 32.43 1.17 1.64
CA THR A 348 32.01 2.45 2.21
C THR A 348 32.02 3.51 1.12
N LEU A 349 30.87 4.15 0.93
CA LEU A 349 30.67 5.19 -0.06
C LEU A 349 31.50 6.41 0.33
N LYS A 350 32.23 6.97 -0.64
CA LYS A 350 33.03 8.20 -0.43
C LYS A 350 32.18 9.46 -0.59
N GLU A 351 31.13 9.37 -1.39
CA GLU A 351 30.20 10.43 -1.74
C GLU A 351 28.78 9.90 -1.56
N PRO A 352 27.79 10.78 -1.26
CA PRO A 352 26.40 10.35 -1.20
C PRO A 352 25.93 9.85 -2.57
N VAL A 353 25.04 8.87 -2.57
CA VAL A 353 24.37 8.37 -3.78
C VAL A 353 22.87 8.47 -3.63
N GLU A 354 22.21 8.94 -4.69
CA GLU A 354 20.75 9.10 -4.76
C GLU A 354 20.17 7.93 -5.55
N VAL A 355 19.38 7.07 -4.89
CA VAL A 355 18.67 5.95 -5.53
C VAL A 355 17.25 6.42 -5.87
N LEU A 356 16.91 6.48 -7.16
CA LEU A 356 15.59 6.92 -7.64
C LEU A 356 14.96 5.91 -8.60
N GLY A 357 13.79 5.39 -8.26
CA GLY A 357 13.04 4.41 -9.05
C GLY A 357 13.28 2.99 -8.57
N PHE A 358 13.39 2.05 -9.51
CA PHE A 358 13.39 0.61 -9.23
C PHE A 358 14.80 0.02 -9.29
N ALA A 359 15.25 -0.54 -8.17
CA ALA A 359 16.42 -1.40 -8.15
C ALA A 359 16.04 -2.83 -8.59
N GLU A 360 16.98 -3.54 -9.20
CA GLU A 360 16.74 -4.92 -9.67
C GLU A 360 17.83 -5.86 -9.18
N VAL A 361 17.44 -7.08 -8.82
CA VAL A 361 18.33 -8.15 -8.43
C VAL A 361 18.21 -9.26 -9.46
N HIS A 362 19.31 -9.54 -10.15
CA HIS A 362 19.40 -10.61 -11.14
C HIS A 362 20.23 -11.74 -10.53
N LEU A 363 19.71 -12.96 -10.51
CA LEU A 363 20.34 -14.09 -9.83
C LEU A 363 20.41 -15.29 -10.77
N GLN A 364 21.60 -15.86 -10.90
CA GLN A 364 21.74 -17.25 -11.30
C GLN A 364 21.68 -18.12 -10.04
N LEU A 365 20.69 -19.00 -9.94
CA LEU A 365 20.50 -19.82 -8.75
C LEU A 365 19.96 -21.21 -9.08
N SER A 366 19.94 -22.12 -8.11
CA SER A 366 19.14 -23.35 -8.14
C SER A 366 18.43 -23.53 -6.80
N CYS A 367 17.35 -24.32 -6.79
CA CYS A 367 16.58 -24.63 -5.58
C CYS A 367 16.41 -26.14 -5.44
N ASP A 368 16.39 -26.66 -4.22
CA ASP A 368 16.17 -28.08 -3.92
C ASP A 368 14.69 -28.50 -3.97
N ARG A 369 13.76 -27.56 -4.13
CA ARG A 369 12.31 -27.77 -4.14
C ARG A 369 11.65 -27.34 -5.45
N PRO A 370 10.48 -27.90 -5.80
CA PRO A 370 9.70 -27.50 -6.98
C PRO A 370 9.01 -26.13 -6.82
N SER A 371 8.95 -25.58 -5.60
CA SER A 371 8.39 -24.27 -5.30
C SER A 371 9.24 -23.58 -4.26
N ALA A 372 9.56 -22.32 -4.49
CA ALA A 372 10.35 -21.50 -3.60
C ALA A 372 10.12 -20.02 -3.90
N LEU A 373 10.46 -19.17 -2.94
CA LEU A 373 10.48 -17.73 -3.13
C LEU A 373 11.89 -17.19 -2.85
N VAL A 374 12.17 -16.01 -3.39
CA VAL A 374 13.30 -15.18 -2.98
C VAL A 374 12.77 -13.81 -2.57
N ALA A 375 13.19 -13.36 -1.40
CA ALA A 375 12.99 -12.00 -0.95
C ALA A 375 14.31 -11.25 -0.96
N ALA A 376 14.29 -10.00 -1.43
CA ALA A 376 15.44 -9.11 -1.39
C ALA A 376 15.09 -7.85 -0.61
N ARG A 377 16.02 -7.39 0.20
CA ARG A 377 15.99 -6.08 0.85
C ARG A 377 17.21 -5.29 0.44
N LEU A 378 16.99 -4.03 0.08
CA LEU A 378 18.05 -3.04 -0.04
C LEU A 378 18.07 -2.23 1.24
N CYS A 379 19.22 -2.17 1.91
CA CYS A 379 19.39 -1.48 3.19
C CYS A 379 20.53 -0.48 3.15
N ASP A 380 20.37 0.60 3.91
CA ASP A 380 21.39 1.58 4.22
C ASP A 380 22.09 1.17 5.52
N LEU A 381 23.38 0.83 5.42
CA LEU A 381 24.20 0.44 6.56
C LEU A 381 25.01 1.64 7.06
N PHE A 382 24.68 2.09 8.26
CA PHE A 382 25.26 3.25 8.91
C PHE A 382 26.67 2.92 9.47
N PRO A 383 27.54 3.92 9.66
CA PRO A 383 28.89 3.72 10.20
C PRO A 383 28.92 3.06 11.59
N ASN A 384 27.86 3.22 12.37
CA ASN A 384 27.71 2.62 13.70
C ASN A 384 27.19 1.16 13.66
N GLY A 385 26.91 0.62 12.47
CA GLY A 385 26.39 -0.73 12.26
C GLY A 385 24.86 -0.86 12.28
N GLU A 386 24.11 0.22 12.53
CA GLU A 386 22.65 0.22 12.35
C GLU A 386 22.29 0.09 10.86
N SER A 387 21.18 -0.57 10.56
CA SER A 387 20.69 -0.87 9.22
C SER A 387 19.25 -0.36 9.05
N ALA A 388 19.00 0.40 7.99
CA ALA A 388 17.67 0.89 7.65
C ALA A 388 17.18 0.32 6.32
N LEU A 389 15.90 -0.06 6.24
CA LEU A 389 15.30 -0.52 4.99
C LEU A 389 15.14 0.65 4.01
N ILE A 390 15.74 0.53 2.83
CA ILE A 390 15.54 1.46 1.69
C ILE A 390 14.33 1.02 0.88
N THR A 391 14.35 -0.23 0.42
CA THR A 391 13.29 -0.86 -0.38
C THR A 391 13.40 -2.39 -0.31
N ARG A 392 12.40 -3.11 -0.81
CA ARG A 392 12.33 -4.57 -0.82
C ARG A 392 11.59 -5.08 -2.06
N GLY A 393 11.64 -6.38 -2.27
CA GLY A 393 10.95 -7.07 -3.35
C GLY A 393 10.87 -8.55 -3.03
N VAL A 394 9.86 -9.22 -3.57
CA VAL A 394 9.65 -10.66 -3.43
C VAL A 394 9.31 -11.26 -4.78
N LEU A 395 9.77 -12.48 -5.03
CA LEU A 395 9.47 -13.22 -6.25
C LEU A 395 9.23 -14.68 -5.91
N ASN A 396 8.07 -15.19 -6.34
CA ASN A 396 7.81 -16.61 -6.40
C ASN A 396 8.54 -17.18 -7.63
N LEU A 397 9.48 -18.10 -7.40
CA LEU A 397 10.35 -18.63 -8.44
C LEU A 397 9.61 -19.56 -9.43
N THR A 398 8.34 -19.88 -9.20
CA THR A 398 7.52 -20.56 -10.22
C THR A 398 6.96 -19.59 -11.26
N HIS A 399 7.05 -18.27 -11.03
CA HIS A 399 6.52 -17.19 -11.89
C HIS A 399 7.61 -16.54 -12.77
N LEU A 400 8.74 -17.21 -13.04
CA LEU A 400 9.87 -16.64 -13.78
C LEU A 400 9.54 -16.16 -15.19
N ARG A 401 8.46 -16.68 -15.80
CA ARG A 401 8.01 -16.31 -17.16
C ARG A 401 6.85 -15.33 -17.18
N GLY A 402 6.25 -15.06 -16.02
CA GLY A 402 5.02 -14.27 -15.93
C GLY A 402 4.10 -14.76 -14.82
N HIS A 403 2.99 -14.05 -14.65
CA HIS A 403 1.99 -14.36 -13.63
C HIS A 403 0.71 -14.99 -14.19
N ALA A 404 0.59 -15.13 -15.51
CA ALA A 404 -0.52 -15.85 -16.11
C ALA A 404 -0.41 -17.36 -15.81
N SER A 405 -1.53 -18.08 -15.80
CA SER A 405 -1.55 -19.50 -15.41
C SER A 405 -0.64 -20.36 -16.28
N GLU A 406 -0.54 -20.04 -17.57
CA GLU A 406 0.30 -20.70 -18.57
C GLU A 406 1.82 -20.46 -18.38
N ASP A 407 2.20 -19.38 -17.71
CA ASP A 407 3.59 -18.99 -17.46
C ASP A 407 4.14 -19.60 -16.16
N ILE A 408 3.25 -20.02 -15.26
CA ILE A 408 3.60 -20.56 -13.95
C ILE A 408 3.99 -22.02 -14.09
N GLN A 409 5.21 -22.37 -13.68
CA GLN A 409 5.73 -23.73 -13.77
C GLN A 409 6.51 -24.11 -12.52
N PRO A 410 6.37 -25.36 -12.03
CA PRO A 410 7.20 -25.84 -10.93
C PRO A 410 8.67 -25.84 -11.35
N LEU A 411 9.54 -25.54 -10.40
CA LEU A 411 10.97 -25.65 -10.57
C LEU A 411 11.38 -27.11 -10.76
N GLN A 412 12.45 -27.31 -11.54
CA GLN A 412 13.16 -28.59 -11.56
C GLN A 412 14.24 -28.53 -10.47
N PRO A 413 14.16 -29.37 -9.41
CA PRO A 413 15.12 -29.33 -8.32
C PRO A 413 16.58 -29.42 -8.79
N ASN A 414 17.43 -28.59 -8.19
CA ASN A 414 18.87 -28.45 -8.45
C ASN A 414 19.24 -28.00 -9.87
N LYS A 415 18.27 -27.68 -10.73
CA LYS A 415 18.56 -27.09 -12.04
C LYS A 415 18.86 -25.61 -11.88
N SER A 416 19.91 -25.15 -12.57
CA SER A 416 20.22 -23.72 -12.64
C SER A 416 19.12 -22.98 -13.40
N ILE A 417 18.62 -21.93 -12.78
CA ILE A 417 17.63 -20.99 -13.29
C ILE A 417 18.17 -19.56 -13.18
N TYR A 418 17.52 -18.64 -13.89
CA TYR A 418 17.81 -17.22 -13.84
C TYR A 418 16.56 -16.47 -13.36
N ALA A 419 16.71 -15.71 -12.29
CA ALA A 419 15.64 -14.93 -11.68
C ALA A 419 15.94 -13.44 -11.78
N GLN A 420 14.93 -12.66 -12.19
CA GLN A 420 14.98 -11.20 -12.19
C GLN A 420 13.91 -10.71 -11.21
N LEU A 421 14.36 -10.11 -10.12
CA LEU A 421 13.51 -9.56 -9.08
C LEU A 421 13.60 -8.03 -9.13
N LYS A 422 12.46 -7.38 -9.34
CA LYS A 422 12.33 -5.93 -9.21
C LYS A 422 11.98 -5.58 -7.77
N LEU A 423 12.69 -4.63 -7.18
CA LEU A 423 12.41 -4.06 -5.87
C LEU A 423 11.41 -2.90 -6.03
N ASP A 424 10.61 -2.62 -5.00
CA ASP A 424 9.68 -1.50 -4.97
C ASP A 424 10.42 -0.17 -5.24
N SER A 425 9.75 0.77 -5.88
CA SER A 425 10.30 2.09 -6.20
C SER A 425 10.64 2.89 -4.94
N THR A 426 11.70 3.69 -5.02
CA THR A 426 12.17 4.53 -3.90
C THR A 426 12.77 5.84 -4.38
N ALA A 427 12.88 6.82 -3.48
CA ALA A 427 13.74 7.99 -3.61
C ALA A 427 14.50 8.17 -2.30
N TYR A 428 15.74 7.70 -2.28
CA TYR A 428 16.55 7.62 -1.06
C TYR A 428 17.99 8.09 -1.29
N THR A 429 18.50 8.94 -0.39
CA THR A 429 19.91 9.32 -0.33
C THR A 429 20.65 8.43 0.65
N VAL A 430 21.63 7.67 0.17
CA VAL A 430 22.59 6.95 1.02
C VAL A 430 23.79 7.87 1.22
N ALA A 431 24.08 8.24 2.48
CA ALA A 431 25.10 9.23 2.79
C ALA A 431 26.54 8.72 2.57
N ALA A 432 27.47 9.65 2.40
CA ALA A 432 28.90 9.32 2.46
C ALA A 432 29.25 8.70 3.82
N GLY A 433 30.15 7.71 3.82
CA GLY A 433 30.51 6.93 5.00
C GLY A 433 29.61 5.71 5.25
N HIS A 434 28.47 5.61 4.59
CA HIS A 434 27.57 4.46 4.68
C HIS A 434 27.92 3.39 3.64
N LYS A 435 27.21 2.25 3.68
CA LYS A 435 27.24 1.21 2.63
C LYS A 435 25.83 0.87 2.19
N ILE A 436 25.70 0.40 0.95
CA ILE A 436 24.48 -0.24 0.47
C ILE A 436 24.61 -1.75 0.70
N ARG A 437 23.59 -2.34 1.33
CA ARG A 437 23.49 -3.77 1.59
C ARG A 437 22.33 -4.39 0.80
N LEU A 438 22.62 -5.44 0.05
CA LEU A 438 21.62 -6.37 -0.47
C LEU A 438 21.52 -7.55 0.48
N ALA A 439 20.34 -7.78 1.06
CA ALA A 439 20.06 -8.95 1.89
C ALA A 439 19.06 -9.87 1.17
N LEU A 440 19.40 -11.15 1.03
CA LEU A 440 18.57 -12.17 0.37
C LEU A 440 18.08 -13.21 1.37
N SER A 441 16.79 -13.51 1.29
CA SER A 441 16.13 -14.53 2.13
C SER A 441 15.34 -15.53 1.28
N SER A 442 15.29 -16.79 1.72
CA SER A 442 14.46 -17.85 1.10
C SER A 442 13.04 -17.94 1.69
N VAL A 443 12.76 -17.19 2.76
CA VAL A 443 11.47 -17.04 3.44
C VAL A 443 11.33 -15.58 3.85
N HIS A 444 10.11 -15.04 3.86
CA HIS A 444 9.86 -13.66 4.32
C HIS A 444 8.51 -13.51 5.04
N TRP A 445 8.32 -14.30 6.10
CA TRP A 445 7.12 -14.35 6.92
C TRP A 445 7.12 -13.26 8.02
N PRO A 446 5.98 -12.61 8.31
CA PRO A 446 4.65 -12.84 7.77
C PRO A 446 4.27 -11.95 6.59
N LEU A 447 5.22 -11.22 5.99
CA LEU A 447 4.94 -10.41 4.80
C LEU A 447 4.36 -11.27 3.68
N VAL A 448 5.00 -12.41 3.42
CA VAL A 448 4.64 -13.37 2.39
C VAL A 448 4.32 -14.72 3.02
N TRP A 449 3.28 -15.39 2.50
CA TRP A 449 2.98 -16.76 2.88
C TRP A 449 4.11 -17.71 2.44
N PRO A 450 4.61 -18.61 3.30
CA PRO A 450 5.75 -19.48 2.95
C PRO A 450 5.37 -20.51 1.88
N SER A 451 6.35 -20.88 1.05
CA SER A 451 6.19 -21.96 0.08
C SER A 451 5.79 -23.30 0.75
N PRO A 452 5.21 -24.27 0.01
CA PRO A 452 4.71 -25.52 0.57
C PRO A 452 5.73 -26.32 1.37
N GLN A 453 7.01 -26.21 1.01
CA GLN A 453 8.12 -26.91 1.63
C GLN A 453 9.26 -25.93 1.94
N ALA A 454 9.98 -26.17 3.03
CA ALA A 454 11.18 -25.42 3.35
C ALA A 454 12.22 -25.65 2.25
N SER A 455 12.68 -24.56 1.65
CA SER A 455 13.60 -24.58 0.50
C SER A 455 14.94 -23.91 0.84
N SER A 456 15.97 -24.39 0.16
CA SER A 456 17.31 -23.83 0.16
C SER A 456 17.64 -23.33 -1.24
N LEU A 457 18.08 -22.08 -1.34
CA LEU A 457 18.54 -21.51 -2.60
C LEU A 457 20.06 -21.61 -2.66
N LEU A 458 20.61 -21.98 -3.82
CA LEU A 458 22.03 -21.97 -4.09
C LEU A 458 22.31 -20.87 -5.11
N ILE A 459 22.79 -19.72 -4.64
CA ILE A 459 23.10 -18.57 -5.50
C ILE A 459 24.51 -18.73 -6.06
N LYS A 460 24.64 -18.69 -7.38
CA LYS A 460 25.92 -18.64 -8.06
C LYS A 460 26.40 -17.19 -8.14
N THR A 461 27.42 -16.83 -7.37
CA THR A 461 28.06 -15.51 -7.41
C THR A 461 28.86 -15.33 -8.71
N GLY A 462 29.28 -14.11 -9.00
CA GLY A 462 30.03 -13.77 -10.22
C GLY A 462 29.14 -13.12 -11.29
N SER A 463 29.60 -13.12 -12.54
CA SER A 463 29.11 -12.23 -13.61
C SER A 463 27.61 -12.32 -13.95
N LYS A 464 26.92 -13.39 -13.54
CA LYS A 464 25.48 -13.61 -13.80
C LYS A 464 24.57 -13.27 -12.62
N SER A 465 25.14 -12.99 -11.44
CA SER A 465 24.37 -12.54 -10.27
C SER A 465 24.78 -11.12 -9.90
N LYS A 466 23.84 -10.18 -10.01
CA LYS A 466 24.10 -8.74 -9.93
C LYS A 466 22.93 -7.98 -9.32
N LEU A 467 23.26 -6.84 -8.71
CA LEU A 467 22.34 -5.81 -8.28
C LEU A 467 22.46 -4.63 -9.26
N LEU A 468 21.34 -4.19 -9.81
CA LEU A 468 21.24 -2.97 -10.60
C LEU A 468 20.66 -1.87 -9.72
N LEU A 469 21.41 -0.78 -9.54
CA LEU A 469 20.97 0.38 -8.76
C LEU A 469 20.71 1.59 -9.65
N PRO A 470 19.51 2.19 -9.61
CA PRO A 470 19.17 3.37 -10.40
C PRO A 470 19.68 4.64 -9.70
N PHE A 471 20.94 5.02 -9.98
CA PHE A 471 21.49 6.24 -9.41
C PHE A 471 21.06 7.46 -10.21
N ARG A 472 20.51 8.46 -9.51
CA ARG A 472 20.28 9.80 -10.06
C ARG A 472 21.59 10.56 -10.09
N VAL A 473 22.04 10.97 -11.27
CA VAL A 473 23.21 11.81 -11.45
C VAL A 473 22.81 13.27 -11.32
N SER A 474 23.46 13.98 -10.40
CA SER A 474 23.21 15.39 -10.14
C SER A 474 23.99 16.29 -11.13
N SER A 475 23.31 17.28 -11.72
CA SER A 475 23.90 18.36 -12.52
C SER A 475 23.56 19.73 -11.89
N ASP A 476 24.25 20.81 -12.29
CA ASP A 476 23.95 22.16 -11.79
C ASP A 476 22.50 22.58 -12.13
N ASP A 477 22.01 22.24 -13.32
CA ASP A 477 20.62 22.50 -13.73
C ASP A 477 19.62 21.81 -12.80
N LEU A 478 19.84 20.51 -12.53
CA LEU A 478 18.98 19.75 -11.63
C LEU A 478 19.01 20.31 -10.20
N ARG A 479 20.18 20.68 -9.69
CA ARG A 479 20.31 21.29 -8.36
C ARG A 479 19.56 22.62 -8.26
N ASN A 480 19.61 23.44 -9.31
CA ASN A 480 18.87 24.70 -9.35
C ASN A 480 17.36 24.46 -9.38
N LYS A 481 16.87 23.55 -10.22
CA LYS A 481 15.44 23.16 -10.24
C LYS A 481 14.96 22.61 -8.90
N ASP A 482 15.73 21.70 -8.30
CA ASP A 482 15.43 21.15 -6.98
C ASP A 482 15.37 22.28 -5.93
N SER A 483 16.26 23.27 -6.01
CA SER A 483 16.28 24.44 -5.11
C SER A 483 15.08 25.37 -5.31
N GLU A 484 14.64 25.59 -6.56
CA GLU A 484 13.45 26.39 -6.87
C GLU A 484 12.18 25.77 -6.29
N LEU A 485 12.03 24.44 -6.38
CA LEU A 485 10.94 23.71 -5.73
C LEU A 485 10.93 23.94 -4.22
N GLN A 486 12.11 23.87 -3.58
CA GLN A 486 12.23 24.06 -2.14
C GLN A 486 11.83 25.47 -1.69
N LEU A 487 12.15 26.50 -2.49
CA LEU A 487 11.73 27.88 -2.20
C LEU A 487 10.21 28.04 -2.26
N GLN A 488 9.53 27.33 -3.17
CA GLN A 488 8.06 27.34 -3.29
C GLN A 488 7.38 26.64 -2.11
N GLU A 489 8.02 25.63 -1.52
CA GLU A 489 7.48 24.83 -0.40
C GLU A 489 7.65 25.46 0.99
N MET A 490 8.50 26.48 1.15
CA MET A 490 8.67 27.15 2.44
C MET A 490 7.40 27.85 2.97
N GLU A 491 6.33 27.91 2.17
CA GLU A 491 4.99 28.17 2.69
C GLU A 491 4.51 26.96 3.51
N SER A 492 4.70 27.03 4.84
CA SER A 492 4.11 26.08 5.79
C SER A 492 2.70 25.69 5.36
N PRO A 493 2.31 24.40 5.48
CA PRO A 493 0.93 24.01 5.22
C PRO A 493 0.06 24.96 6.06
N MET A 494 -0.89 25.63 5.40
CA MET A 494 -1.84 26.44 6.17
C MET A 494 -2.41 25.50 7.22
N GLU A 495 -2.38 25.93 8.49
CA GLU A 495 -3.24 25.29 9.48
C GLU A 495 -4.65 25.45 8.94
N TYR A 496 -5.18 24.39 8.33
CA TYR A 496 -6.55 24.42 7.90
C TYR A 496 -7.37 24.54 9.18
N ASN A 497 -7.93 25.72 9.41
CA ASN A 497 -8.96 25.97 10.42
C ASN A 497 -10.25 25.27 9.98
N HIS A 498 -10.20 23.94 9.84
CA HIS A 498 -11.38 23.13 9.70
C HIS A 498 -11.88 22.83 11.10
N GLU A 499 -13.17 23.06 11.31
CA GLU A 499 -13.87 22.56 12.48
C GLU A 499 -13.74 21.04 12.48
N ILE A 500 -12.80 20.51 13.27
CA ILE A 500 -12.71 19.08 13.52
C ILE A 500 -13.98 18.73 14.29
N LEU A 501 -14.78 17.83 13.72
CA LEU A 501 -16.00 17.38 14.40
C LEU A 501 -15.65 17.00 15.83
N PRO A 502 -16.27 17.64 16.84
CA PRO A 502 -15.84 17.48 18.21
C PRO A 502 -16.03 16.03 18.63
N VAL A 503 -14.91 15.37 18.94
CA VAL A 503 -14.89 14.01 19.47
C VAL A 503 -14.56 14.00 20.95
N GLU A 504 -15.30 13.23 21.72
CA GLU A 504 -15.00 12.97 23.12
C GLU A 504 -14.43 11.56 23.28
N TRP A 505 -13.15 11.48 23.64
CA TRP A 505 -12.47 10.20 23.81
C TRP A 505 -12.80 9.58 25.17
N ARG A 506 -13.41 8.39 25.15
CA ARG A 506 -13.59 7.52 26.32
C ARG A 506 -12.42 6.57 26.52
N ARG A 507 -11.80 6.15 25.42
CA ARG A 507 -10.58 5.35 25.38
C ARG A 507 -9.73 5.81 24.19
N ARG A 508 -8.46 6.14 24.41
CA ARG A 508 -7.57 6.60 23.34
C ARG A 508 -7.10 5.43 22.46
N PRO A 509 -6.77 5.67 21.19
CA PRO A 509 -6.21 4.64 20.32
C PRO A 509 -4.90 4.10 20.87
N LYS A 510 -4.63 2.81 20.64
CA LYS A 510 -3.38 2.16 21.00
C LYS A 510 -3.02 1.10 19.98
N LYS A 511 -1.76 1.08 19.56
CA LYS A 511 -1.18 0.02 18.72
C LYS A 511 -0.06 -0.71 19.44
N ALA A 512 0.11 -1.99 19.13
CA ALA A 512 1.25 -2.77 19.58
C ALA A 512 1.61 -3.84 18.54
N ARG A 513 2.92 -4.06 18.37
CA ARG A 513 3.50 -5.16 17.59
C ARG A 513 4.45 -5.93 18.50
N THR A 514 4.19 -7.21 18.71
CA THR A 514 4.92 -8.05 19.68
C THR A 514 5.31 -9.37 19.04
N LEU A 515 6.59 -9.74 19.14
CA LEU A 515 7.11 -11.03 18.73
C LEU A 515 7.38 -11.89 19.97
N GLU A 516 6.85 -13.10 19.98
CA GLU A 516 7.09 -14.13 20.99
C GLU A 516 7.76 -15.35 20.31
N THR A 517 8.82 -15.89 20.92
CA THR A 517 9.54 -17.07 20.42
C THR A 517 9.60 -18.13 21.52
N CYS A 518 9.03 -19.31 21.26
CA CYS A 518 9.13 -20.45 22.16
C CYS A 518 10.32 -21.32 21.76
N GLN A 519 11.42 -21.22 22.50
CA GLN A 519 12.69 -21.91 22.20
C GLN A 519 12.64 -23.44 22.34
N LEU A 520 11.62 -23.98 23.02
CA LEU A 520 11.47 -25.43 23.20
C LEU A 520 10.61 -26.07 22.11
N SER A 521 9.71 -25.30 21.49
CA SER A 521 8.80 -25.78 20.45
C SER A 521 9.11 -25.21 19.06
N ASP A 522 10.14 -24.36 18.98
CA ASP A 522 10.53 -23.58 17.80
C ASP A 522 9.36 -22.84 17.14
N GLU A 523 8.40 -22.38 17.95
CA GLU A 523 7.21 -21.66 17.46
C GLU A 523 7.42 -20.15 17.61
N TYR A 524 7.14 -19.44 16.52
CA TYR A 524 7.16 -17.99 16.47
C TYR A 524 5.73 -17.46 16.39
N LYS A 525 5.46 -16.42 17.16
CA LYS A 525 4.17 -15.75 17.20
C LYS A 525 4.35 -14.25 17.11
N LEU A 526 3.91 -13.66 16.00
CA LEU A 526 3.84 -12.21 15.83
C LEU A 526 2.40 -11.75 16.05
N SER A 527 2.19 -10.84 17.01
CA SER A 527 0.88 -10.28 17.34
C SER A 527 0.84 -8.79 17.02
N PHE A 528 -0.22 -8.37 16.31
CA PHE A 528 -0.57 -6.97 16.12
C PHE A 528 -1.87 -6.68 16.84
N THR A 529 -1.87 -5.67 17.71
CA THR A 529 -3.08 -5.17 18.37
C THR A 529 -3.33 -3.75 17.88
N THR A 530 -4.53 -3.49 17.39
CA THR A 530 -5.00 -2.16 16.98
C THR A 530 -6.30 -1.85 17.71
N ASP A 531 -6.23 -0.94 18.67
CA ASP A 531 -7.40 -0.30 19.30
C ASP A 531 -7.53 1.09 18.67
N LEU A 532 -8.61 1.33 17.91
CA LEU A 532 -8.91 2.65 17.36
C LEU A 532 -9.53 3.58 18.43
N GLY A 533 -9.65 3.10 19.67
CA GLY A 533 -10.24 3.78 20.79
C GLY A 533 -11.77 3.67 20.81
N CYS A 534 -12.34 4.38 21.76
CA CYS A 534 -13.77 4.56 21.95
C CYS A 534 -14.02 6.06 22.05
N PHE A 535 -14.85 6.62 21.17
CA PHE A 535 -15.14 8.06 21.16
C PHE A 535 -16.60 8.34 20.87
N ASN A 536 -17.14 9.41 21.47
CA ASN A 536 -18.43 9.99 21.12
C ASN A 536 -18.26 11.10 20.08
N LEU A 537 -18.98 10.99 18.97
CA LEU A 537 -19.18 12.06 18.00
C LEU A 537 -20.23 13.03 18.57
N LYS A 538 -19.82 14.19 19.08
CA LYS A 538 -20.73 15.09 19.83
C LYS A 538 -21.86 15.66 18.98
N ASP A 539 -21.66 15.79 17.67
CA ASP A 539 -22.65 16.31 16.71
C ASP A 539 -23.86 15.37 16.54
N THR A 540 -23.64 14.07 16.71
CA THR A 540 -24.65 13.02 16.49
C THR A 540 -24.94 12.22 17.76
N ASN A 541 -24.20 12.48 18.84
CA ASN A 541 -24.18 11.72 20.09
C ASN A 541 -23.96 10.21 19.85
N ARG A 542 -23.06 9.88 18.93
CA ARG A 542 -22.78 8.50 18.50
C ARG A 542 -21.44 8.04 19.02
N ILE A 543 -21.44 6.90 19.70
CA ILE A 543 -20.21 6.27 20.18
C ILE A 543 -19.76 5.23 19.17
N TYR A 544 -18.50 5.33 18.79
CA TYR A 544 -17.78 4.37 17.97
C TYR A 544 -16.66 3.73 18.80
N ASP A 545 -16.61 2.40 18.81
CA ASP A 545 -15.53 1.63 19.42
C ASP A 545 -15.07 0.56 18.43
N SER A 546 -13.76 0.45 18.19
CA SER A 546 -13.21 -0.60 17.33
C SER A 546 -11.87 -1.11 17.81
N VAL A 547 -11.79 -2.44 17.93
CA VAL A 547 -10.59 -3.16 18.32
C VAL A 547 -10.32 -4.31 17.38
N ARG A 548 -9.05 -4.61 17.15
CA ARG A 548 -8.61 -5.74 16.33
C ARG A 548 -7.31 -6.33 16.87
N LYS A 549 -7.20 -7.66 16.80
CA LYS A 549 -5.99 -8.41 17.08
C LYS A 549 -5.72 -9.39 15.93
N GLU A 550 -4.50 -9.35 15.40
CA GLU A 550 -4.00 -10.24 14.35
C GLU A 550 -2.84 -11.04 14.93
N ILE A 551 -2.86 -12.35 14.76
CA ILE A 551 -1.84 -13.28 15.29
C ILE A 551 -1.35 -14.13 14.13
N PHE A 552 -0.04 -14.12 13.92
CA PHE A 552 0.68 -14.89 12.91
C PHE A 552 1.56 -15.90 13.63
N THR A 553 1.37 -17.20 13.36
CA THR A 553 2.15 -18.27 13.96
C THR A 553 2.80 -19.14 12.89
N ILE A 554 4.02 -19.61 13.16
CA ILE A 554 4.73 -20.59 12.34
C ILE A 554 5.76 -21.31 13.21
N LYS A 555 6.05 -22.57 12.90
CA LYS A 555 7.17 -23.31 13.48
C LYS A 555 8.37 -23.26 12.54
N GLU A 556 9.56 -23.09 13.11
CA GLU A 556 10.80 -23.10 12.35
C GLU A 556 10.92 -24.39 11.53
N SER A 557 11.44 -24.28 10.31
CA SER A 557 11.58 -25.38 9.34
C SER A 557 10.30 -26.12 8.92
N ASP A 558 9.12 -25.77 9.42
CA ASP A 558 7.84 -26.38 9.03
C ASP A 558 6.84 -25.32 8.52
N PRO A 559 6.89 -24.96 7.22
CA PRO A 559 6.01 -23.95 6.65
C PRO A 559 4.53 -24.36 6.62
N THR A 560 4.22 -25.65 6.79
CA THR A 560 2.83 -26.13 6.82
C THR A 560 2.11 -25.69 8.10
N THR A 561 2.85 -25.27 9.13
CA THR A 561 2.28 -24.76 10.38
C THR A 561 1.91 -23.29 10.33
N ALA A 562 2.17 -22.60 9.22
CA ALA A 562 1.82 -21.20 9.04
C ALA A 562 0.31 -20.99 9.25
N LYS A 563 -0.04 -20.10 10.17
CA LYS A 563 -1.42 -19.78 10.51
C LYS A 563 -1.58 -18.30 10.84
N VAL A 564 -2.68 -17.72 10.37
CA VAL A 564 -3.11 -16.36 10.68
C VAL A 564 -4.48 -16.42 11.34
N THR A 565 -4.61 -15.77 12.49
CA THR A 565 -5.88 -15.61 13.21
C THR A 565 -6.14 -14.13 13.44
N ILE A 566 -7.30 -13.65 13.01
CA ILE A 566 -7.72 -12.26 13.17
C ILE A 566 -9.05 -12.20 13.87
N GLN A 567 -9.12 -11.44 14.97
CA GLN A 567 -10.35 -11.12 15.69
C GLN A 567 -10.55 -9.62 15.68
N GLY A 568 -11.71 -9.16 15.23
CA GLY A 568 -12.04 -7.75 15.14
C GLY A 568 -13.46 -7.49 15.61
N GLN A 569 -13.69 -6.33 16.19
CA GLN A 569 -14.99 -5.90 16.68
C GLN A 569 -15.22 -4.43 16.35
N VAL A 570 -16.47 -4.09 16.03
CA VAL A 570 -16.98 -2.72 16.03
C VAL A 570 -18.23 -2.67 16.88
N THR A 571 -18.28 -1.71 17.81
CA THR A 571 -19.49 -1.38 18.55
C THR A 571 -19.95 0.02 18.14
N LEU A 572 -21.22 0.14 17.78
CA LEU A 572 -21.89 1.41 17.53
C LEU A 572 -23.04 1.55 18.52
N LYS A 573 -23.12 2.69 19.20
CA LYS A 573 -24.26 3.01 20.05
C LYS A 573 -24.59 4.49 20.01
N LYS A 574 -25.81 4.83 20.39
CA LYS A 574 -26.18 6.21 20.67
C LYS A 574 -25.99 6.47 22.16
N GLU A 575 -25.39 7.60 22.49
CA GLU A 575 -25.39 8.10 23.85
C GLU A 575 -26.78 8.66 24.15
N ASP A 576 -27.50 8.02 25.07
CA ASP A 576 -28.80 8.53 25.54
C ASP A 576 -28.58 9.21 26.89
N GLN A 577 -28.92 10.51 26.98
CA GLN A 577 -28.87 11.25 28.24
C GLN A 577 -30.02 10.88 29.20
N PHE A 578 -31.04 10.13 28.74
CA PHE A 578 -32.31 9.93 29.43
C PHE A 578 -32.62 8.47 29.85
N ALA A 579 -31.64 7.57 29.83
CA ALA A 579 -31.86 6.16 30.14
C ALA A 579 -32.25 5.86 31.61
N GLU A 580 -32.42 6.86 32.48
CA GLU A 580 -32.90 6.66 33.85
C GLU A 580 -34.39 6.93 34.07
N GLN A 581 -35.14 7.51 33.12
CA GLN A 581 -36.58 7.72 33.32
C GLN A 581 -37.38 7.51 32.02
N GLY A 582 -38.15 6.41 32.02
CA GLY A 582 -39.50 6.30 31.47
C GLY A 582 -39.78 6.81 30.04
N ASP A 583 -40.17 5.87 29.19
CA ASP A 583 -41.32 6.05 28.29
C ASP A 583 -41.18 7.06 27.13
N SER A 584 -40.03 7.07 26.45
CA SER A 584 -40.00 7.47 25.03
C SER A 584 -39.68 6.24 24.19
N GLY A 585 -40.64 5.79 23.38
CA GLY A 585 -40.61 4.54 22.60
C GLY A 585 -39.52 4.39 21.53
N CYS A 586 -38.37 5.05 21.69
CA CYS A 586 -37.15 4.77 20.94
C CYS A 586 -36.34 3.73 21.72
N GLU A 587 -36.38 2.47 21.26
CA GLU A 587 -35.53 1.40 21.79
C GLU A 587 -34.05 1.85 21.85
N ARG A 588 -33.36 1.48 22.94
CA ARG A 588 -31.90 1.62 23.07
C ARG A 588 -31.24 1.09 21.80
N TRP A 589 -30.38 1.88 21.17
CA TRP A 589 -29.62 1.47 19.99
C TRP A 589 -28.18 1.21 20.36
N GLU A 590 -27.87 -0.06 20.63
CA GLU A 590 -26.51 -0.56 20.80
C GLU A 590 -26.32 -1.79 19.93
N THR A 591 -25.34 -1.73 19.04
CA THR A 591 -25.01 -2.81 18.11
C THR A 591 -23.55 -3.13 18.19
N ARG A 592 -23.23 -4.43 18.11
CA ARG A 592 -21.87 -4.92 18.05
C ARG A 592 -21.78 -5.93 16.93
N VAL A 593 -20.75 -5.82 16.11
CA VAL A 593 -20.38 -6.84 15.13
C VAL A 593 -18.98 -7.33 15.45
N GLN A 594 -18.79 -8.64 15.38
CA GLN A 594 -17.50 -9.27 15.60
C GLN A 594 -17.22 -10.24 14.47
N VAL A 595 -15.99 -10.21 13.99
CA VAL A 595 -15.49 -11.17 13.01
C VAL A 595 -14.34 -11.95 13.63
N LEU A 596 -14.29 -13.26 13.35
CA LEU A 596 -13.12 -14.11 13.49
C LEU A 596 -12.72 -14.59 12.08
N SER A 597 -11.44 -14.54 11.74
CA SER A 597 -10.93 -15.05 10.47
C SER A 597 -9.67 -15.85 10.72
N GLU A 598 -9.62 -17.06 10.19
CA GLU A 598 -8.50 -17.98 10.30
C GLU A 598 -8.08 -18.42 8.90
N MET A 599 -6.78 -18.41 8.62
CA MET A 599 -6.18 -19.01 7.43
C MET A 599 -4.98 -19.84 7.85
N TRP A 600 -4.89 -21.06 7.34
CA TRP A 600 -3.74 -21.96 7.54
C TRP A 600 -3.57 -22.85 6.30
N CYS A 601 -2.51 -23.66 6.26
CA CYS A 601 -2.23 -24.51 5.12
C CYS A 601 -1.77 -25.92 5.50
N ASP A 602 -1.72 -26.81 4.51
CA ASP A 602 -0.78 -27.93 4.45
C ASP A 602 0.07 -27.78 3.16
N GLU A 603 0.75 -28.84 2.72
CA GLU A 603 1.53 -28.80 1.46
C GLU A 603 0.66 -28.60 0.21
N GLN A 604 -0.61 -29.00 0.24
CA GLN A 604 -1.50 -29.06 -0.93
C GLN A 604 -2.63 -28.03 -0.90
N PHE A 605 -3.07 -27.61 0.29
CA PHE A 605 -4.27 -26.79 0.44
C PHE A 605 -4.08 -25.64 1.42
N PHE A 606 -4.75 -24.54 1.11
CA PHE A 606 -5.15 -23.53 2.07
C PHE A 606 -6.52 -23.89 2.66
N TYR A 607 -6.69 -23.57 3.94
CA TYR A 607 -7.93 -23.66 4.66
C TYR A 607 -8.27 -22.28 5.21
N VAL A 608 -9.47 -21.80 4.89
CA VAL A 608 -9.95 -20.50 5.33
C VAL A 608 -11.25 -20.67 6.07
N LYS A 609 -11.40 -19.95 7.18
CA LYS A 609 -12.61 -19.92 8.00
C LYS A 609 -12.90 -18.49 8.43
N ASN A 610 -14.11 -18.02 8.18
CA ASN A 610 -14.59 -16.72 8.65
C ASN A 610 -15.87 -16.91 9.44
N GLN A 611 -15.99 -16.25 10.59
CA GLN A 611 -17.20 -16.22 11.39
C GLN A 611 -17.61 -14.77 11.61
N LEU A 612 -18.89 -14.46 11.44
CA LEU A 612 -19.50 -13.17 11.72
C LEU A 612 -20.60 -13.38 12.75
N THR A 613 -20.53 -12.64 13.85
CA THR A 613 -21.59 -12.59 14.86
C THR A 613 -22.01 -11.14 15.08
N ALA A 614 -23.30 -10.89 15.24
CA ALA A 614 -23.85 -9.57 15.53
C ALA A 614 -24.80 -9.59 16.74
N TRP A 615 -24.73 -8.53 17.54
CA TRP A 615 -25.57 -8.33 18.71
C TRP A 615 -26.36 -7.03 18.59
N HIS A 616 -27.58 -7.04 19.13
CA HIS A 616 -28.40 -5.86 19.38
C HIS A 616 -28.78 -5.84 20.86
N ASN A 617 -28.45 -4.77 21.57
CA ASN A 617 -28.73 -4.62 23.02
C ASN A 617 -28.26 -5.82 23.85
N HIS A 618 -27.05 -6.31 23.57
CA HIS A 618 -26.40 -7.47 24.20
C HIS A 618 -27.00 -8.85 23.89
N GLU A 619 -28.07 -8.92 23.09
CA GLU A 619 -28.64 -10.18 22.60
C GLU A 619 -28.04 -10.54 21.23
N ASP A 620 -27.67 -11.80 21.03
CA ASP A 620 -27.26 -12.30 19.71
C ASP A 620 -28.47 -12.24 18.76
N CYS A 621 -28.25 -11.67 17.58
CA CYS A 621 -29.28 -11.54 16.56
C CYS A 621 -28.85 -12.06 15.18
N PHE A 622 -27.59 -12.48 15.02
CA PHE A 622 -27.07 -13.01 13.77
C PHE A 622 -25.77 -13.78 14.00
N HIS A 623 -25.68 -14.97 13.42
CA HIS A 623 -24.45 -15.73 13.33
C HIS A 623 -24.30 -16.38 11.96
N ARG A 624 -23.12 -16.29 11.37
CA ARG A 624 -22.78 -16.99 10.13
C ARG A 624 -21.33 -17.40 10.09
N MET A 625 -21.08 -18.60 9.56
CA MET A 625 -19.74 -19.15 9.36
C MET A 625 -19.58 -19.56 7.90
N TRP A 626 -18.42 -19.26 7.34
CA TRP A 626 -17.98 -19.72 6.03
C TRP A 626 -16.66 -20.48 6.21
N THR A 627 -16.51 -21.55 5.45
CA THR A 627 -15.25 -22.30 5.35
C THR A 627 -14.95 -22.57 3.88
N LYS A 628 -13.68 -22.59 3.52
CA LYS A 628 -13.24 -22.97 2.18
C LYS A 628 -11.91 -23.70 2.22
N LYS A 629 -11.79 -24.72 1.37
CA LYS A 629 -10.56 -25.45 1.10
C LYS A 629 -10.15 -25.10 -0.32
N ILE A 630 -8.93 -24.60 -0.50
CA ILE A 630 -8.42 -24.09 -1.78
C ILE A 630 -7.08 -24.76 -2.07
N GLU A 631 -6.88 -25.31 -3.26
CA GLU A 631 -5.61 -25.92 -3.65
C GLU A 631 -4.49 -24.88 -3.77
N ARG A 632 -3.28 -25.25 -3.37
CA ARG A 632 -2.07 -24.43 -3.49
C ARG A 632 -1.50 -24.58 -4.90
N PHE A 633 -1.67 -23.56 -5.72
CA PHE A 633 -1.21 -23.56 -7.11
C PHE A 633 0.19 -22.95 -7.21
N HIS A 634 1.22 -23.73 -6.85
CA HIS A 634 2.63 -23.29 -6.89
C HIS A 634 2.94 -22.05 -6.02
N VAL A 635 2.17 -21.85 -4.93
CA VAL A 635 2.28 -20.75 -3.95
C VAL A 635 2.34 -21.28 -2.52
#